data_AF-A0A6A6IPX1-F1
#
_entry.id   AF-A0A6A6IPX1-F1
#
_cell.length_a   1.000
_cell.length_b   1.000
_cell.length_c   1.000
_cell.angle_alpha   90.00
_cell.angle_beta   90.00
_cell.angle_gamma   90.00
#
_symmetry.space_group_name_H-M   'P 1'
#
loop_
_entity.id
_entity.type
_entity.pdbx_description
1 polymer ?
#
loop_
_entity_poly.entity_id
_entity_poly.type
_entity_poly.pdbx_seq_one_letter_code
_entity_poly.pdbx_strand_id
1 'polypeptide(L)'
;MDVNRKAPPRFTYTASDWNPLSYAVSTAKETSAVVAYRGSKKFAELEAWNFVKERKPHFDIVTLCPPMTFGPICHPVSKLSELNESNANLWKVASGKALSVARVPFWVDVRDLAVVHVEALLRSEVGGKRYTVASPEKFSYGLVREIIEEEFPWGKERVARGEQQEIDDSHDLDGDTAARELGVVYRSFRETIKDFINQAVAMEERAKQV
;
A
#
# COMPACT_ATOMS: atom_id res chain seq x y z
N MET A 1 5.59 10.97 -1.38
CA MET A 1 4.69 11.87 -0.64
C MET A 1 5.43 12.64 0.45
N ASP A 2 5.20 13.95 0.50
CA ASP A 2 5.52 14.78 1.68
C ASP A 2 4.36 14.67 2.67
N VAL A 3 4.64 14.23 3.89
CA VAL A 3 3.59 14.07 4.93
C VAL A 3 3.39 15.34 5.75
N ASN A 4 4.28 16.32 5.59
CA ASN A 4 4.23 17.58 6.33
C ASN A 4 3.55 18.70 5.56
N ARG A 5 3.15 18.44 4.31
CA ARG A 5 2.42 19.40 3.49
C ARG A 5 1.07 19.69 4.14
N LYS A 6 0.81 20.97 4.44
CA LYS A 6 -0.46 21.46 5.00
C LYS A 6 -1.27 22.12 3.87
N ALA A 7 -2.54 21.73 3.72
CA ALA A 7 -3.49 22.33 2.78
C ALA A 7 -4.08 23.65 3.35
N PRO A 8 -4.54 24.62 2.53
CA PRO A 8 -4.80 24.58 1.07
C PRO A 8 -3.72 25.25 0.18
N PRO A 9 -3.73 24.99 -1.15
CA PRO A 9 -4.72 24.19 -1.91
C PRO A 9 -4.49 22.67 -1.86
N ARG A 10 -5.57 21.90 -2.07
CA ARG A 10 -5.58 20.42 -2.22
C ARG A 10 -4.54 20.00 -3.26
N PHE A 11 -3.74 18.97 -2.97
CA PHE A 11 -2.64 18.55 -3.83
C PHE A 11 -2.71 17.07 -4.18
N THR A 12 -2.59 16.78 -5.47
CA THR A 12 -2.50 15.42 -6.01
C THR A 12 -1.05 15.06 -6.23
N TYR A 13 -0.55 14.10 -5.48
CA TYR A 13 0.78 13.52 -5.71
C TYR A 13 0.75 12.66 -6.96
N THR A 14 1.79 12.81 -7.78
CA THR A 14 1.99 12.07 -9.02
C THR A 14 3.32 11.34 -8.99
N ALA A 15 3.60 10.54 -10.03
CA ALA A 15 4.89 9.92 -10.23
C ALA A 15 6.06 10.92 -10.35
N SER A 16 5.81 12.19 -10.64
CA SER A 16 6.85 13.23 -10.69
C SER A 16 7.29 13.71 -9.30
N ASP A 17 6.49 13.45 -8.27
CA ASP A 17 6.76 13.94 -6.92
C ASP A 17 7.72 13.03 -6.15
N TRP A 18 8.78 13.64 -5.63
CA TRP A 18 9.74 12.98 -4.75
C TRP A 18 9.50 13.35 -3.29
N ASN A 19 9.70 12.38 -2.40
CA ASN A 19 9.65 12.64 -0.96
C ASN A 19 10.75 13.67 -0.60
N PRO A 20 10.46 14.80 0.07
CA PRO A 20 11.47 15.82 0.38
C PRO A 20 12.47 15.40 1.46
N LEU A 21 12.25 14.25 2.13
CA LEU A 21 13.14 13.71 3.15
C LEU A 21 14.61 13.67 2.69
N SER A 22 15.51 14.30 3.45
CA SER A 22 16.94 14.31 3.16
C SER A 22 17.63 13.05 3.66
N TYR A 23 18.80 12.73 3.10
CA TYR A 23 19.58 11.56 3.49
C TYR A 23 19.99 11.65 4.96
N ALA A 24 20.55 12.80 5.34
CA ALA A 24 20.97 13.10 6.71
C ALA A 24 19.84 12.90 7.74
N VAL A 25 18.62 13.38 7.44
CA VAL A 25 17.47 13.14 8.33
C VAL A 25 17.09 11.66 8.33
N SER A 26 17.10 10.98 7.19
CA SER A 26 16.71 9.56 7.14
C SER A 26 17.67 8.61 7.87
N THR A 27 18.94 9.00 8.04
CA THR A 27 19.98 8.17 8.65
C THR A 27 20.41 8.62 10.05
N ALA A 28 19.82 9.70 10.57
CA ALA A 28 20.16 10.18 11.91
C ALA A 28 19.80 9.11 12.97
N LYS A 29 20.57 9.06 14.06
CA LYS A 29 20.44 7.99 15.08
C LYS A 29 19.08 8.05 15.80
N GLU A 30 18.55 9.24 15.94
CA GLU A 30 17.27 9.59 16.54
C GLU A 30 16.07 9.37 15.60
N THR A 31 16.31 9.04 14.33
CA THR A 31 15.25 8.88 13.33
C THR A 31 14.43 7.63 13.57
N SER A 32 13.11 7.80 13.62
CA SER A 32 12.19 6.67 13.75
C SER A 32 12.34 5.67 12.60
N ALA A 33 12.10 4.39 12.87
CA ALA A 33 12.15 3.32 11.86
C ALA A 33 11.25 3.61 10.63
N VAL A 34 10.10 4.26 10.83
CA VAL A 34 9.19 4.65 9.74
C VAL A 34 9.82 5.68 8.81
N VAL A 35 10.53 6.68 9.37
CA VAL A 35 11.20 7.70 8.57
C VAL A 35 12.44 7.12 7.88
N ALA A 36 13.21 6.27 8.57
CA ALA A 36 14.33 5.56 7.97
C ALA A 36 13.88 4.66 6.80
N TYR A 37 12.79 3.90 6.97
CA TYR A 37 12.18 3.10 5.90
C TYR A 37 11.81 3.96 4.69
N ARG A 38 11.14 5.10 4.88
CA ARG A 38 10.80 6.03 3.79
C ARG A 38 12.04 6.56 3.08
N GLY A 39 13.10 6.86 3.82
CA GLY A 39 14.40 7.24 3.26
C GLY A 39 14.99 6.14 2.40
N SER A 40 15.04 4.91 2.92
CA SER A 40 15.60 3.76 2.20
C SER A 40 14.94 3.55 0.83
N LYS A 41 13.60 3.69 0.76
CA LYS A 41 12.86 3.56 -0.50
C LYS A 41 13.17 4.69 -1.47
N LYS A 42 13.20 5.94 -0.99
CA LYS A 42 13.54 7.11 -1.82
C LYS A 42 14.95 6.96 -2.42
N PHE A 43 15.95 6.69 -1.59
CA PHE A 43 17.34 6.71 -2.03
C PHE A 43 17.73 5.49 -2.86
N ALA A 44 17.12 4.32 -2.60
CA ALA A 44 17.29 3.16 -3.48
C ALA A 44 16.73 3.44 -4.88
N GLU A 45 15.57 4.09 -4.98
CA GLU A 45 14.97 4.45 -6.27
C GLU A 45 15.82 5.50 -7.02
N LEU A 46 16.28 6.55 -6.33
CA LEU A 46 17.18 7.55 -6.92
C LEU A 46 18.45 6.91 -7.48
N GLU A 47 19.03 5.96 -6.75
CA GLU A 47 20.25 5.28 -7.20
C GLU A 47 20.00 4.38 -8.41
N ALA A 48 18.85 3.70 -8.49
CA ALA A 48 18.48 2.93 -9.67
C ALA A 48 18.39 3.83 -10.93
N TRP A 49 17.78 5.01 -10.81
CA TRP A 49 17.73 5.98 -11.91
C TRP A 49 19.11 6.55 -12.27
N ASN A 50 19.95 6.84 -11.28
CA ASN A 50 21.34 7.27 -11.51
C ASN A 50 22.14 6.20 -12.25
N PHE A 51 22.01 4.94 -11.85
CA PHE A 51 22.68 3.82 -12.51
C PHE A 51 22.33 3.75 -14.00
N VAL A 52 21.05 3.83 -14.36
CA VAL A 52 20.63 3.80 -15.78
C VAL A 52 21.17 5.02 -16.53
N LYS A 53 21.11 6.21 -15.93
CA LYS A 53 21.62 7.45 -16.52
C LYS A 53 23.13 7.40 -16.78
N GLU A 54 23.90 6.90 -15.83
CA GLU A 54 25.36 6.88 -15.86
C GLU A 54 25.93 5.71 -16.67
N ARG A 55 25.36 4.52 -16.48
CA ARG A 55 25.88 3.28 -17.09
C ARG A 55 25.29 2.99 -18.46
N LYS A 56 24.13 3.59 -18.79
CA LYS A 56 23.43 3.39 -20.07
C LYS A 56 23.36 1.89 -20.46
N PRO A 57 22.82 1.03 -19.57
CA PRO A 57 22.72 -0.40 -19.87
C PRO A 57 21.80 -0.64 -21.08
N HIS A 58 21.82 -1.87 -21.61
CA HIS A 58 20.95 -2.27 -22.73
C HIS A 58 19.47 -2.41 -22.34
N PHE A 59 19.13 -2.27 -21.06
CA PHE A 59 17.77 -2.31 -20.54
C PHE A 59 17.34 -0.92 -20.07
N ASP A 60 16.03 -0.68 -20.06
CA ASP A 60 15.42 0.42 -19.32
C ASP A 60 14.93 -0.06 -17.95
N ILE A 61 14.39 0.86 -17.16
CA ILE A 61 13.72 0.52 -15.91
C ILE A 61 12.35 1.20 -15.85
N VAL A 62 11.44 0.56 -15.13
CA VAL A 62 10.18 1.14 -14.69
C VAL A 62 10.13 1.04 -13.18
N THR A 63 9.79 2.12 -12.50
CA THR A 63 9.60 2.10 -11.04
C THR A 63 8.13 2.19 -10.68
N LEU A 64 7.66 1.25 -9.87
CA LEU A 64 6.30 1.21 -9.35
C LEU A 64 6.33 1.60 -7.88
N CYS A 65 5.55 2.63 -7.53
CA CYS A 65 5.48 3.20 -6.18
C CYS A 65 4.09 2.95 -5.58
N PRO A 66 3.79 1.72 -5.12
CA PRO A 66 2.54 1.44 -4.46
C PRO A 66 2.46 2.09 -3.07
N PRO A 67 1.26 2.46 -2.60
CA PRO A 67 1.01 2.84 -1.22
C PRO A 67 0.79 1.57 -0.37
N MET A 68 -0.20 1.55 0.52
CA MET A 68 -0.53 0.35 1.29
C MET A 68 -0.95 -0.78 0.34
N THR A 69 -0.26 -1.91 0.38
CA THR A 69 -0.61 -3.08 -0.46
C THR A 69 -1.40 -4.08 0.37
N PHE A 70 -2.66 -4.31 0.01
CA PHE A 70 -3.58 -5.20 0.70
C PHE A 70 -3.98 -6.38 -0.18
N GLY A 71 -4.59 -7.41 0.40
CA GLY A 71 -5.23 -8.48 -0.34
C GLY A 71 -4.67 -9.88 -0.04
N PRO A 72 -5.23 -10.92 -0.68
CA PRO A 72 -4.89 -12.30 -0.41
C PRO A 72 -3.44 -12.65 -0.77
N ILE A 73 -2.86 -13.53 0.02
CA ILE A 73 -1.47 -13.95 -0.05
C ILE A 73 -1.33 -15.18 -0.94
N CYS A 74 -0.44 -15.12 -1.93
CA CYS A 74 -0.12 -16.28 -2.77
C CYS A 74 1.22 -16.95 -2.42
N HIS A 75 2.11 -16.26 -1.71
CA HIS A 75 3.43 -16.78 -1.34
C HIS A 75 3.38 -17.58 -0.02
N PRO A 76 4.39 -18.41 0.28
CA PRO A 76 4.39 -19.25 1.49
C PRO A 76 4.39 -18.42 2.79
N VAL A 77 3.19 -18.19 3.34
CA VAL A 77 2.95 -17.60 4.66
C VAL A 77 2.05 -18.56 5.40
N SER A 78 2.60 -19.22 6.41
CA SER A 78 1.93 -20.32 7.09
C SER A 78 1.13 -19.85 8.31
N LYS A 79 1.53 -18.73 8.90
CA LYS A 79 0.96 -18.20 10.15
C LYS A 79 0.52 -16.76 10.00
N LEU A 80 -0.52 -16.38 10.74
CA LEU A 80 -0.99 -15.00 10.82
C LEU A 80 0.06 -14.03 11.43
N SER A 81 1.04 -14.56 12.17
CA SER A 81 2.18 -13.77 12.67
C SER A 81 3.23 -13.45 11.60
N GLU A 82 3.15 -14.09 10.43
CA GLU A 82 4.10 -13.95 9.32
C GLU A 82 3.53 -13.04 8.20
N LEU A 83 2.35 -12.45 8.40
CA LEU A 83 1.75 -11.50 7.46
C LEU A 83 2.67 -10.30 7.24
N ASN A 84 2.67 -9.75 6.02
CA ASN A 84 3.25 -8.43 5.79
C ASN A 84 2.52 -7.37 6.62
N GLU A 85 3.23 -6.27 6.94
CA GLU A 85 2.72 -5.22 7.84
C GLU A 85 1.33 -4.69 7.45
N SER A 86 1.07 -4.48 6.15
CA SER A 86 -0.21 -3.97 5.65
C SER A 86 -1.38 -4.93 5.98
N ASN A 87 -1.26 -6.21 5.63
CA ASN A 87 -2.27 -7.21 5.94
C ASN A 87 -2.34 -7.55 7.44
N ALA A 88 -1.21 -7.50 8.16
CA ALA A 88 -1.19 -7.64 9.60
C ALA A 88 -2.05 -6.57 10.29
N ASN A 89 -2.05 -5.33 9.76
CA ASN A 89 -2.91 -4.27 10.29
C ASN A 89 -4.39 -4.49 9.96
N LEU A 90 -4.74 -5.04 8.80
CA LEU A 90 -6.11 -5.50 8.52
C LEU A 90 -6.55 -6.60 9.49
N TRP A 91 -5.67 -7.58 9.75
CA TRP A 91 -5.94 -8.66 10.70
C TRP A 91 -6.05 -8.18 12.15
N LYS A 92 -5.32 -7.13 12.54
CA LYS A 92 -5.51 -6.49 13.86
C LYS A 92 -6.94 -6.01 14.04
N VAL A 93 -7.54 -5.39 13.01
CA VAL A 93 -8.95 -4.97 13.03
C VAL A 93 -9.87 -6.17 13.23
N ALA A 94 -9.71 -7.21 12.40
CA ALA A 94 -10.52 -8.43 12.49
C ALA A 94 -10.37 -9.19 13.81
N SER A 95 -9.20 -9.10 14.45
CA SER A 95 -8.89 -9.77 15.72
C SER A 95 -9.23 -8.96 16.97
N GLY A 96 -9.93 -7.83 16.83
CA GLY A 96 -10.38 -7.04 17.98
C GLY A 96 -9.31 -6.14 18.59
N LYS A 97 -8.12 -6.07 17.99
CA LYS A 97 -7.01 -5.24 18.47
C LYS A 97 -7.23 -3.78 18.08
N ALA A 98 -6.65 -2.86 18.86
CA ALA A 98 -6.79 -1.43 18.61
C ALA A 98 -6.49 -1.04 17.15
N LEU A 99 -7.32 -0.15 16.60
CA LEU A 99 -7.15 0.36 15.24
C LEU A 99 -5.79 1.03 15.09
N SER A 100 -5.09 0.69 14.02
CA SER A 100 -3.85 1.38 13.65
C SER A 100 -4.16 2.77 13.09
N VAL A 101 -3.20 3.68 13.12
CA VAL A 101 -3.35 4.99 12.46
C VAL A 101 -3.05 4.83 10.98
N ALA A 102 -4.02 5.14 10.12
CA ALA A 102 -3.81 5.26 8.68
C ALA A 102 -3.01 6.55 8.40
N ARG A 103 -1.69 6.43 8.31
CA ARG A 103 -0.79 7.58 8.07
C ARG A 103 -0.95 8.20 6.69
N VAL A 104 -1.47 7.43 5.74
CA VAL A 104 -1.85 7.85 4.39
C VAL A 104 -3.13 7.08 4.01
N PRO A 105 -4.09 7.70 3.30
CA PRO A 105 -5.38 7.08 2.97
C PRO A 105 -5.35 6.27 1.67
N PHE A 106 -4.17 6.00 1.10
CA PHE A 106 -4.02 5.37 -0.22
C PHE A 106 -3.64 3.90 -0.12
N TRP A 107 -4.16 3.09 -1.03
CA TRP A 107 -3.95 1.65 -1.04
C TRP A 107 -4.01 1.06 -2.47
N VAL A 108 -3.62 -0.20 -2.63
CA VAL A 108 -3.78 -1.00 -3.85
C VAL A 108 -3.94 -2.48 -3.50
N ASP A 109 -4.73 -3.24 -4.28
CA ASP A 109 -4.78 -4.70 -4.16
C ASP A 109 -3.47 -5.31 -4.71
N VAL A 110 -2.93 -6.31 -4.01
CA VAL A 110 -1.70 -7.01 -4.35
C VAL A 110 -1.76 -7.69 -5.71
N ARG A 111 -2.95 -8.16 -6.14
CA ARG A 111 -3.19 -8.78 -7.44
C ARG A 111 -3.15 -7.75 -8.56
N ASP A 112 -3.71 -6.56 -8.32
CA ASP A 112 -3.65 -5.45 -9.27
C ASP A 112 -2.21 -4.99 -9.43
N LEU A 113 -1.49 -4.82 -8.31
CA LEU A 113 -0.08 -4.49 -8.31
C LEU A 113 0.75 -5.55 -9.05
N ALA A 114 0.45 -6.84 -8.87
CA ALA A 114 1.14 -7.92 -9.59
C ALA A 114 0.91 -7.85 -11.11
N VAL A 115 -0.32 -7.57 -11.56
CA VAL A 115 -0.62 -7.33 -12.98
C VAL A 115 0.21 -6.16 -13.50
N VAL A 116 0.25 -5.04 -12.77
CA VAL A 116 1.03 -3.85 -13.16
C VAL A 116 2.52 -4.16 -13.29
N HIS A 117 3.09 -5.01 -12.44
CA HIS A 117 4.49 -5.45 -12.60
C HIS A 117 4.72 -6.22 -13.91
N VAL A 118 3.79 -7.11 -14.28
CA VAL A 118 3.87 -7.89 -15.53
C VAL A 118 3.70 -6.96 -16.73
N GLU A 119 2.71 -6.08 -16.72
CA GLU A 119 2.46 -5.14 -17.81
C GLU A 119 3.63 -4.16 -18.00
N ALA A 120 4.26 -3.72 -16.90
CA ALA A 120 5.45 -2.86 -16.97
C ALA A 120 6.65 -3.54 -17.64
N LEU A 121 6.76 -4.87 -17.53
CA LEU A 121 7.79 -5.64 -18.19
C LEU A 121 7.48 -5.86 -19.68
N LEU A 122 6.20 -6.01 -20.04
CA LEU A 122 5.78 -6.39 -21.40
C LEU A 122 5.59 -5.19 -22.33
N ARG A 123 5.32 -3.99 -21.78
CA ARG A 123 5.02 -2.78 -22.54
C ARG A 123 6.23 -1.88 -22.68
N SER A 124 6.94 -1.99 -23.80
CA SER A 124 8.13 -1.16 -24.09
C SER A 124 7.88 0.35 -24.01
N GLU A 125 6.66 0.81 -24.29
CA GLU A 125 6.26 2.22 -24.26
C GLU A 125 6.18 2.83 -22.85
N VAL A 126 6.24 2.00 -21.81
CA VAL A 126 6.30 2.45 -20.41
C VAL A 126 7.73 2.51 -19.86
N GLY A 127 8.70 2.03 -20.65
CA GLY A 127 10.12 2.07 -20.31
C GLY A 127 10.62 3.46 -19.94
N GLY A 128 11.44 3.54 -18.90
CA GLY A 128 11.99 4.81 -18.41
C GLY A 128 10.99 5.68 -17.63
N LYS A 129 9.84 5.13 -17.24
CA LYS A 129 8.82 5.85 -16.46
C LYS A 129 8.72 5.37 -15.01
N ARG A 130 8.07 6.20 -14.22
CA ARG A 130 7.70 5.96 -12.84
C ARG A 130 6.18 6.02 -12.73
N TYR A 131 5.60 5.19 -11.87
CA TYR A 131 4.16 5.15 -11.66
C TYR A 131 3.82 5.09 -10.18
N THR A 132 2.84 5.88 -9.77
CA THR A 132 2.08 5.64 -8.54
C THR A 132 0.97 4.65 -8.86
N VAL A 133 0.95 3.53 -8.14
CA VAL A 133 0.00 2.42 -8.41
C VAL A 133 -0.95 2.36 -7.24
N ALA A 134 -2.10 3.02 -7.38
CA ALA A 134 -3.03 3.24 -6.28
C ALA A 134 -4.47 3.16 -6.78
N SER A 135 -5.34 2.54 -5.98
CA SER A 135 -6.79 2.60 -6.19
C SER A 135 -7.29 4.05 -6.05
N PRO A 136 -8.32 4.47 -6.81
CA PRO A 136 -8.99 5.75 -6.60
C PRO A 136 -9.77 5.81 -5.28
N GLU A 137 -10.09 4.66 -4.68
CA GLU A 137 -10.74 4.60 -3.37
C GLU A 137 -9.76 4.94 -2.25
N LYS A 138 -10.20 5.72 -1.27
CA LYS A 138 -9.45 5.99 -0.03
C LYS A 138 -9.88 5.05 1.09
N PHE A 139 -9.00 4.83 2.07
CA PHE A 139 -9.31 3.96 3.20
C PHE A 139 -8.99 4.58 4.57
N SER A 140 -9.68 4.08 5.59
CA SER A 140 -9.27 4.12 7.00
C SER A 140 -9.42 2.72 7.60
N TYR A 141 -8.80 2.45 8.75
CA TYR A 141 -9.05 1.17 9.44
C TYR A 141 -10.45 1.14 10.08
N GLY A 142 -11.10 2.30 10.24
CA GLY A 142 -12.52 2.40 10.56
C GLY A 142 -13.41 1.82 9.45
N LEU A 143 -13.10 2.14 8.18
CA LEU A 143 -13.81 1.55 7.03
C LEU A 143 -13.56 0.04 6.90
N VAL A 144 -12.36 -0.43 7.22
CA VAL A 144 -12.07 -1.88 7.29
C VAL A 144 -12.97 -2.57 8.31
N ARG A 145 -13.14 -1.97 9.49
CA ARG A 145 -14.06 -2.49 10.52
C ARG A 145 -15.48 -2.58 9.99
N GLU A 146 -16.00 -1.51 9.41
CA GLU A 146 -17.37 -1.46 8.86
C GLU A 146 -17.59 -2.57 7.83
N ILE A 147 -16.66 -2.72 6.88
CA ILE A 147 -16.71 -3.79 5.87
C ILE A 147 -16.74 -5.17 6.55
N ILE A 148 -15.94 -5.40 7.60
CA ILE A 148 -15.94 -6.69 8.29
C ILE A 148 -17.26 -6.94 9.03
N GLU A 149 -17.84 -5.92 9.67
CA GLU A 149 -19.13 -6.00 10.37
C GLU A 149 -20.30 -6.30 9.42
N GLU A 150 -20.21 -5.83 8.18
CA GLU A 150 -21.22 -6.04 7.13
C GLU A 150 -21.07 -7.38 6.41
N GLU A 151 -19.84 -7.77 6.06
CA GLU A 151 -19.57 -8.95 5.23
C GLU A 151 -19.50 -10.25 6.04
N PHE A 152 -19.21 -10.18 7.35
CA PHE A 152 -18.97 -11.35 8.18
C PHE A 152 -19.90 -11.36 9.41
N PRO A 153 -20.74 -12.41 9.59
CA PRO A 153 -21.64 -12.49 10.75
C PRO A 153 -20.92 -12.40 12.10
N TRP A 154 -19.70 -12.93 12.19
CA TRP A 154 -18.85 -12.87 13.39
C TRP A 154 -18.23 -11.48 13.64
N GLY A 155 -18.25 -10.59 12.64
CA GLY A 155 -17.56 -9.30 12.67
C GLY A 155 -17.99 -8.44 13.85
N LYS A 156 -19.30 -8.29 14.06
CA LYS A 156 -19.88 -7.42 15.11
C LYS A 156 -19.43 -7.77 16.54
N GLU A 157 -19.08 -9.02 16.78
CA GLU A 157 -18.67 -9.49 18.11
C GLU A 157 -17.16 -9.39 18.34
N ARG A 158 -16.37 -9.46 17.25
CA ARG A 158 -14.93 -9.70 17.29
C ARG A 158 -14.08 -8.48 16.93
N VAL A 159 -14.54 -7.64 16.01
CA VAL A 159 -13.72 -6.53 15.46
C VAL A 159 -13.34 -5.48 16.50
N ALA A 160 -12.32 -4.71 16.17
CA ALA A 160 -11.79 -3.65 17.01
C ALA A 160 -12.88 -2.64 17.43
N ARG A 161 -13.00 -2.39 18.73
CA ARG A 161 -13.84 -1.32 19.28
C ARG A 161 -13.06 -0.01 19.30
N GLY A 162 -13.73 1.11 19.05
CA GLY A 162 -13.09 2.42 19.06
C GLY A 162 -13.84 3.47 18.25
N GLU A 163 -13.37 4.70 18.32
CA GLU A 163 -13.91 5.84 17.57
C GLU A 163 -13.75 5.65 16.06
N GLN A 164 -14.65 6.27 15.30
CA GLN A 164 -14.55 6.30 13.86
C GLN A 164 -13.27 7.05 13.43
N GLN A 165 -12.62 6.54 12.39
CA GLN A 165 -11.44 7.19 11.82
C GLN A 165 -11.85 7.98 10.58
N GLU A 166 -11.66 9.29 10.64
CA GLU A 166 -11.82 10.14 9.45
C GLU A 166 -10.78 9.76 8.39
N ILE A 167 -11.23 9.72 7.14
CA ILE A 167 -10.34 9.57 5.99
C ILE A 167 -9.76 10.94 5.68
N ASP A 168 -8.44 11.04 5.70
CA ASP A 168 -7.74 12.27 5.32
C ASP A 168 -8.00 12.57 3.83
N ASP A 169 -8.75 13.63 3.56
CA ASP A 169 -9.09 14.08 2.21
C ASP A 169 -8.29 15.32 1.76
N SER A 170 -7.22 15.67 2.48
CA SER A 170 -6.39 16.84 2.17
C SER A 170 -5.48 16.66 0.95
N HIS A 171 -5.24 15.42 0.54
CA HIS A 171 -4.36 15.06 -0.58
C HIS A 171 -4.94 13.92 -1.40
N ASP A 172 -4.51 13.83 -2.67
CA ASP A 172 -4.79 12.72 -3.57
C ASP A 172 -3.49 12.07 -4.07
N LEU A 173 -3.60 10.89 -4.66
CA LEU A 173 -2.50 10.16 -5.30
C LEU A 173 -2.98 9.69 -6.68
N ASP A 174 -2.22 10.01 -7.72
CA ASP A 174 -2.55 9.64 -9.10
C ASP A 174 -2.45 8.13 -9.31
N GLY A 175 -3.59 7.45 -9.33
CA GLY A 175 -3.69 6.05 -9.75
C GLY A 175 -4.07 5.88 -11.23
N ASP A 176 -4.60 6.93 -11.85
CA ASP A 176 -5.24 6.91 -13.17
C ASP A 176 -4.21 6.76 -14.28
N THR A 177 -3.02 7.35 -14.11
CA THR A 177 -1.95 7.22 -15.10
C THR A 177 -1.49 5.77 -15.23
N ALA A 178 -1.34 5.04 -14.12
CA ALA A 178 -1.04 3.61 -14.14
C ALA A 178 -2.20 2.79 -14.74
N ALA A 179 -3.46 3.09 -14.38
CA ALA A 179 -4.63 2.43 -14.95
C ALA A 179 -4.69 2.55 -16.48
N ARG A 180 -4.46 3.76 -17.00
CA ARG A 180 -4.51 4.05 -18.44
C ARG A 180 -3.34 3.42 -19.20
N GLU A 181 -2.11 3.57 -18.71
CA GLU A 181 -0.91 3.17 -19.47
C GLU A 181 -0.57 1.69 -19.30
N LEU A 182 -0.86 1.10 -18.13
CA LEU A 182 -0.57 -0.31 -17.81
C LEU A 182 -1.84 -1.17 -17.83
N GLY A 183 -3.00 -0.62 -18.18
CA GLY A 183 -4.24 -1.37 -18.38
C GLY A 183 -4.82 -2.03 -17.13
N VAL A 184 -4.45 -1.54 -15.93
CA VAL A 184 -4.97 -2.10 -14.68
C VAL A 184 -6.38 -1.59 -14.40
N VAL A 185 -7.27 -2.51 -14.05
CA VAL A 185 -8.59 -2.24 -13.49
C VAL A 185 -8.53 -2.54 -12.02
N TYR A 186 -8.62 -1.50 -11.18
CA TYR A 186 -8.49 -1.65 -9.75
C TYR A 186 -9.70 -2.37 -9.15
N ARG A 187 -9.43 -3.33 -8.27
CA ARG A 187 -10.43 -3.97 -7.42
C ARG A 187 -10.97 -2.98 -6.41
N SER A 188 -12.21 -3.22 -6.01
CA SER A 188 -12.83 -2.41 -4.95
C SER A 188 -12.16 -2.66 -3.60
N PHE A 189 -12.20 -1.68 -2.70
CA PHE A 189 -11.67 -1.88 -1.34
C PHE A 189 -12.41 -3.00 -0.62
N ARG A 190 -13.73 -3.04 -0.78
CA ARG A 190 -14.60 -4.08 -0.21
C ARG A 190 -14.21 -5.49 -0.64
N GLU A 191 -13.99 -5.71 -1.94
CA GLU A 191 -13.54 -7.01 -2.47
C GLU A 191 -12.17 -7.40 -1.89
N THR A 192 -11.22 -6.47 -1.89
CA THR A 192 -9.86 -6.67 -1.37
C THR A 192 -9.87 -7.10 0.09
N ILE A 193 -10.64 -6.41 0.94
CA ILE A 193 -10.80 -6.73 2.36
C ILE A 193 -11.48 -8.08 2.54
N LYS A 194 -12.59 -8.33 1.82
CA LYS A 194 -13.33 -9.59 1.91
C LYS A 194 -12.45 -10.79 1.59
N ASP A 195 -11.70 -10.74 0.50
CA ASP A 195 -10.85 -11.84 0.05
C ASP A 195 -9.72 -12.12 1.04
N PHE A 196 -9.05 -11.07 1.52
CA PHE A 196 -8.00 -11.23 2.51
C PHE A 196 -8.53 -11.78 3.84
N ILE A 197 -9.64 -11.25 4.36
CA ILE A 197 -10.21 -11.68 5.65
C ILE A 197 -10.71 -13.13 5.58
N ASN A 198 -11.33 -13.55 4.47
CA ASN A 198 -11.67 -14.97 4.25
C ASN A 198 -10.43 -15.87 4.34
N GLN A 199 -9.34 -15.50 3.66
CA GLN A 199 -8.10 -16.27 3.72
C GLN A 199 -7.51 -16.31 5.13
N ALA A 200 -7.49 -15.16 5.83
CA ALA A 200 -6.93 -15.04 7.18
C ALA A 200 -7.72 -15.86 8.22
N VAL A 201 -9.05 -15.88 8.13
CA VAL A 201 -9.91 -16.73 8.97
C VAL A 201 -9.61 -18.21 8.72
N ALA A 202 -9.51 -18.62 7.45
CA ALA A 202 -9.15 -20.00 7.12
C ALA A 202 -7.75 -20.38 7.63
N MET A 203 -6.80 -19.44 7.65
CA MET A 203 -5.48 -19.64 8.29
C MET A 203 -5.60 -19.81 9.81
N GLU A 204 -6.44 -19.02 10.48
CA GLU A 204 -6.70 -19.16 11.91
C GLU A 204 -7.31 -20.53 12.26
N GLU A 205 -8.29 -20.98 11.48
CA GLU A 205 -8.97 -22.26 11.71
C GLU A 205 -8.02 -23.45 11.54
N ARG A 206 -7.18 -23.44 10.50
CA ARG A 206 -6.13 -24.47 10.32
C ARG A 206 -5.15 -24.50 11.49
N ALA A 207 -4.80 -23.35 12.06
CA ALA A 207 -3.89 -23.27 13.19
C ALA A 207 -4.49 -23.83 14.50
N LYS A 208 -5.82 -23.93 14.63
CA LYS A 208 -6.50 -24.53 15.79
C LYS A 208 -6.57 -26.07 15.72
N GLN A 209 -6.29 -26.66 14.55
CA GLN A 209 -6.36 -28.10 14.30
C GLN A 209 -5.01 -28.83 14.46
N VAL A 210 -3.94 -28.09 14.74
CA VAL A 210 -2.56 -28.57 14.95
C VAL A 210 -2.19 -28.37 16.41
#